data_AF-A0A133Q513-F1
#
_entry.id   AF-A0A133Q513-F1
#
_cell.length_a   1.000
_cell.length_b   1.000
_cell.length_c   1.000
_cell.angle_alpha   90.00
_cell.angle_beta   90.00
_cell.angle_gamma   90.00
#
_symmetry.space_group_name_H-M   'P 1'
#
loop_
_entity.id
_entity.type
_entity.pdbx_description
1 polymer ?
#
loop_
_entity_poly.entity_id
_entity_poly.type
_entity_poly.pdbx_seq_one_letter_code
_entity_poly.pdbx_strand_id
1 'polypeptide(L)'
;MQSNYRFPNAIFFFNMLLLAATLAIIALAIVNFISNSIITKAGVVFEMAWQETEIIFVSACGICILISLIALFILKLFEYK
;
A
#
# COMPACT_ATOMS: atom_id res chain seq x y z
N MET A 1 2.77 -16.05 27.38
CA MET A 1 2.84 -15.65 25.96
C MET A 1 4.23 -15.99 25.44
N GLN A 2 4.44 -17.22 24.99
CA GLN A 2 5.66 -17.58 24.26
C GLN A 2 5.38 -17.31 22.79
N SER A 3 5.79 -16.13 22.31
CA SER A 3 5.81 -15.85 20.88
C SER A 3 6.98 -16.61 20.28
N ASN A 4 6.73 -17.82 19.78
CA ASN A 4 7.69 -18.54 18.94
C ASN A 4 7.68 -17.94 17.53
N TYR A 5 8.03 -16.66 17.43
CA TYR A 5 8.42 -16.07 16.18
C TYR A 5 9.77 -16.69 15.80
N ARG A 6 9.74 -17.77 14.99
CA ARG A 6 10.97 -18.33 14.40
C ARG A 6 11.70 -17.30 13.52
N PHE A 7 11.00 -16.25 13.05
CA PHE A 7 11.52 -15.21 12.16
C PHE A 7 10.96 -13.81 12.47
N PRO A 8 11.29 -13.18 13.61
CA PRO A 8 10.72 -11.89 14.01
C PRO A 8 11.10 -10.76 13.04
N ASN A 9 12.33 -10.79 12.50
CA ASN A 9 12.80 -9.78 11.54
C ASN A 9 12.03 -9.84 10.21
N ALA A 10 11.66 -11.03 9.74
CA ALA A 10 10.91 -11.19 8.49
C ALA A 10 9.48 -10.65 8.63
N ILE A 11 8.83 -10.94 9.75
CA ILE A 11 7.47 -10.45 10.03
C ILE A 11 7.45 -8.93 10.14
N PHE A 12 8.43 -8.36 10.86
CA PHE A 12 8.57 -6.91 10.94
C PHE A 12 8.81 -6.27 9.57
N PHE A 13 9.71 -6.83 8.75
CA PHE A 13 9.97 -6.36 7.40
C PHE A 13 8.72 -6.35 6.52
N PHE A 14 7.98 -7.47 6.45
CA PHE A 14 6.79 -7.55 5.60
C PHE A 14 5.62 -6.69 6.12
N ASN A 15 5.49 -6.51 7.43
CA ASN A 15 4.53 -5.56 7.99
C ASN A 15 4.89 -4.11 7.63
N MET A 16 6.16 -3.74 7.72
CA MET A 16 6.64 -2.42 7.32
C MET A 16 6.48 -2.18 5.82
N LEU A 17 6.78 -3.20 4.99
CA LEU A 17 6.60 -3.13 3.54
C LEU A 17 5.12 -2.97 3.16
N LEU A 18 4.23 -3.73 3.81
CA LEU A 18 2.78 -3.62 3.64
C LEU A 18 2.29 -2.21 3.97
N LEU A 19 2.72 -1.67 5.11
CA LEU A 19 2.36 -0.33 5.56
C LEU A 19 2.88 0.75 4.59
N ALA A 20 4.16 0.68 4.21
CA ALA A 20 4.78 1.63 3.31
C ALA A 20 4.12 1.66 1.93
N ALA A 21 3.85 0.48 1.35
CA ALA A 21 3.17 0.38 0.05
C ALA A 21 1.72 0.91 0.10
N THR A 22 1.00 0.66 1.21
CA THR A 22 -0.35 1.17 1.40
C THR A 22 -0.36 2.70 1.53
N LEU A 23 0.55 3.26 2.33
CA LEU A 23 0.71 4.71 2.49
C LEU A 23 1.10 5.39 1.18
N ALA A 24 1.95 4.76 0.37
CA ALA A 24 2.34 5.29 -0.94
C ALA A 24 1.16 5.39 -1.91
N ILE A 25 0.28 4.39 -1.95
CA ILE A 25 -0.94 4.43 -2.79
C ILE A 25 -1.89 5.53 -2.31
N ILE A 26 -2.11 5.64 -1.00
CA ILE A 26 -2.98 6.69 -0.43
C ILE A 26 -2.41 8.08 -0.72
N ALA A 27 -1.11 8.28 -0.53
CA ALA A 27 -0.45 9.55 -0.81
C ALA A 27 -0.61 9.94 -2.28
N LEU A 28 -0.41 9.01 -3.21
CA LEU A 28 -0.58 9.28 -4.63
C LEU A 28 -2.04 9.60 -4.98
N ALA A 29 -3.01 8.89 -4.41
CA ALA A 29 -4.43 9.18 -4.63
C ALA A 29 -4.80 10.59 -4.14
N ILE A 30 -4.28 11.02 -2.99
CA ILE A 30 -4.48 12.38 -2.46
C ILE A 30 -3.83 13.42 -3.38
N VAL A 31 -2.60 13.17 -3.83
CA VAL A 31 -1.91 14.07 -4.76
C VAL A 31 -2.68 14.19 -6.07
N ASN A 32 -3.13 13.07 -6.65
CA ASN A 32 -3.93 13.05 -7.87
C ASN A 32 -5.23 13.87 -7.67
N PHE A 33 -5.95 13.62 -6.58
CA PHE A 33 -7.17 14.33 -6.23
C PHE A 33 -6.98 15.84 -6.06
N ILE A 34 -5.89 16.28 -5.43
CA ILE A 34 -5.56 17.70 -5.29
C ILE A 34 -5.16 18.30 -6.64
N SER A 35 -4.28 17.63 -7.39
CA SER A 35 -3.72 18.14 -8.64
C SER A 35 -4.78 18.32 -9.73
N ASN A 36 -5.80 17.47 -9.74
CA ASN A 36 -6.90 17.49 -10.70
C ASN A 36 -8.15 18.19 -10.15
N SER A 37 -8.04 18.88 -9.00
CA SER A 37 -9.11 19.75 -8.51
C SER A 37 -9.13 21.06 -9.29
N ILE A 38 -10.26 21.37 -9.92
CA ILE A 38 -10.44 22.60 -10.72
C ILE A 38 -11.41 23.52 -9.99
N ILE A 39 -10.98 24.76 -9.73
CA ILE A 39 -11.84 25.78 -9.13
C ILE A 39 -12.61 26.50 -10.25
N THR A 40 -13.92 26.30 -10.32
CA THR A 40 -14.81 26.96 -11.27
C THR A 40 -15.70 28.00 -10.58
N LYS A 41 -16.36 28.88 -11.35
CA LYS A 41 -17.32 29.86 -10.81
C LYS A 41 -18.51 29.23 -10.07
N ALA A 42 -18.77 27.94 -10.25
CA ALA A 42 -19.84 27.17 -9.59
C ALA A 42 -19.35 26.34 -8.38
N GLY A 43 -18.05 26.33 -8.08
CA GLY A 43 -17.45 25.53 -7.00
C GLY A 43 -16.19 24.75 -7.43
N VAL A 44 -15.65 23.96 -6.51
CA VAL A 44 -14.52 23.06 -6.77
C VAL A 44 -15.04 21.77 -7.37
N VAL A 45 -14.59 21.44 -8.58
CA VAL A 45 -14.84 20.15 -9.22
C VAL A 45 -13.64 19.26 -8.97
N PHE A 46 -13.90 18.07 -8.41
CA PHE A 46 -12.87 17.06 -8.17
C PHE A 46 -12.91 16.05 -9.31
N GLU A 47 -11.80 15.92 -10.01
CA GLU A 47 -11.61 14.91 -11.05
C GLU A 47 -10.46 13.98 -10.63
N MET A 48 -10.57 12.70 -10.97
CA MET A 48 -9.45 11.76 -10.85
C MET A 48 -8.99 11.40 -12.25
N ALA A 49 -7.88 12.01 -12.68
CA ALA A 49 -7.25 11.72 -13.97
C ALA A 49 -5.91 11.02 -13.70
N TRP A 50 -5.85 9.73 -13.99
CA TRP A 50 -4.68 8.90 -13.75
C TRP A 50 -3.77 8.87 -14.98
N GLN A 51 -2.49 9.17 -14.78
CA GLN A 51 -1.47 9.02 -15.83
C GLN A 51 -0.95 7.56 -15.89
N GLU A 52 -0.45 7.13 -17.05
CA GLU A 52 0.08 5.76 -17.21
C GLU A 52 1.19 5.44 -16.19
N THR A 53 2.04 6.42 -15.88
CA THR A 53 3.11 6.30 -14.87
C THR A 53 2.57 6.05 -13.46
N GLU A 54 1.45 6.69 -13.11
CA GLU A 54 0.78 6.51 -11.82
C GLU A 54 0.11 5.14 -11.72
N ILE A 55 -0.49 4.66 -12.81
CA ILE A 55 -1.08 3.33 -12.89
C ILE A 55 -0.02 2.25 -12.69
N ILE A 56 1.15 2.40 -13.33
CA ILE A 56 2.29 1.49 -13.14
C ILE A 56 2.76 1.51 -11.68
N PHE A 57 2.87 2.70 -11.07
CA PHE A 57 3.26 2.83 -9.66
C PHE A 57 2.27 2.15 -8.71
N VAL A 58 0.96 2.41 -8.85
CA VAL A 58 -0.09 1.80 -8.03
C VAL A 58 -0.08 0.28 -8.20
N SER A 59 0.12 -0.21 -9.42
CA SER A 59 0.21 -1.64 -9.71
C SER A 59 1.42 -2.28 -9.02
N ALA A 60 2.59 -1.66 -9.10
CA ALA A 60 3.80 -2.15 -8.43
C ALA A 60 3.65 -2.16 -6.90
N CYS A 61 3.09 -1.10 -6.31
CA CYS A 61 2.79 -1.07 -4.88
C CYS A 61 1.74 -2.13 -4.49
N GLY A 62 0.72 -2.34 -5.32
CA GLY A 62 -0.30 -3.38 -5.12
C GLY A 62 0.31 -4.79 -5.11
N ILE A 63 1.27 -5.07 -6.00
CA ILE A 63 2.02 -6.33 -6.00
C ILE A 63 2.83 -6.48 -4.70
N CYS A 64 3.49 -5.42 -4.22
CA CYS A 64 4.23 -5.45 -2.95
C CYS A 64 3.32 -5.76 -1.75
N ILE A 65 2.10 -5.21 -1.72
CA ILE A 65 1.08 -5.51 -0.69
C ILE A 65 0.72 -6.99 -0.74
N LEU A 66 0.40 -7.51 -1.92
CA LEU A 66 0.04 -8.92 -2.13
C LEU A 66 1.15 -9.87 -1.67
N ILE A 67 2.39 -9.63 -2.08
CA ILE A 67 3.55 -10.44 -1.68
C ILE A 67 3.74 -10.38 -0.17
N SER A 68 3.62 -9.19 0.44
CA SER A 68 3.75 -9.02 1.89
C SER A 68 2.69 -9.80 2.66
N LEU A 69 1.43 -9.78 2.20
CA LEU A 69 0.35 -10.55 2.82
C LEU A 69 0.58 -12.06 2.71
N ILE A 70 1.00 -12.56 1.54
CA ILE A 70 1.32 -13.98 1.34
C ILE A 70 2.47 -14.40 2.27
N ALA A 71 3.54 -13.61 2.35
CA ALA A 71 4.69 -13.89 3.19
C ALA A 71 4.30 -13.92 4.69
N LEU A 72 3.51 -12.95 5.15
CA LEU A 72 2.99 -12.92 6.53
C LEU A 72 2.11 -14.14 6.84
N PHE A 73 1.27 -14.57 5.88
CA PHE A 73 0.45 -15.76 6.04
C PHE A 73 1.29 -17.03 6.17
N ILE A 74 2.32 -17.17 5.33
CA ILE A 74 3.27 -18.29 5.40
C ILE A 74 4.02 -18.29 6.74
N LEU A 75 4.53 -17.14 7.16
CA LEU A 75 5.26 -17.01 8.43
C LEU A 75 4.36 -17.38 9.62
N LYS A 76 3.08 -16.99 9.58
CA LYS A 76 2.09 -17.37 10.59
C LYS A 76 1.84 -18.88 10.62
N LEU A 77 1.79 -19.56 9.47
CA LEU A 77 1.67 -21.04 9.41
C LEU A 77 2.83 -21.75 10.12
N PHE A 78 4.03 -21.16 10.13
CA PHE A 78 5.20 -21.72 10.82
C PHE A 78 5.25 -21.42 12.32
N GLU A 79 4.47 -20.46 12.83
CA GLU A 79 4.35 -20.23 14.28
C GLU A 79 3.48 -21.27 14.98
N TYR A 80 2.51 -21.86 14.27
CA TYR A 80 1.59 -22.86 14.81
C TYR A 80 2.17 -24.30 14.81
N LYS A 81 3.42 -24.50 14.36
CA LYS A 81 4.14 -25.78 14.38
C LYS A 81 5.37 -25.73 15.29
#